data_AF-A0A938WA45-F1
#
_entry.id   AF-A0A938WA45-F1
#
_cell.length_a   1.000
_cell.length_b   1.000
_cell.length_c   1.000
_cell.angle_alpha   90.00
_cell.angle_beta   90.00
_cell.angle_gamma   90.00
#
_symmetry.space_group_name_H-M   'P 1'
#
loop_
_entity.id
_entity.type
_entity.pdbx_description
1 polymer ?
#
loop_
_entity_poly.entity_id
_entity_poly.type
_entity_poly.pdbx_seq_one_letter_code
_entity_poly.pdbx_strand_id
1 'polypeptide(L)'
;MTHRLKLLLLAALACSISACSPKPKPPAEPASIPAVPAAPKPNPNGAATTPQLQQAVETAADLFNRGENDLACEQVKRASGVKGSGSAADLELSQRLERFRQACEPSE
;
A
#
# COMPACT_ATOMS: atom_id res chain seq x y z
N MET A 1 -31.75 -7.03 -47.73
CA MET A 1 -31.02 -7.01 -49.01
C MET A 1 -29.58 -6.59 -48.69
N THR A 2 -28.68 -7.54 -48.40
CA THR A 2 -27.83 -8.30 -49.34
C THR A 2 -26.58 -7.55 -49.81
N HIS A 3 -25.53 -7.57 -48.98
CA HIS A 3 -24.17 -7.80 -49.47
C HIS A 3 -23.64 -9.08 -48.83
N ARG A 4 -24.00 -10.19 -49.46
CA ARG A 4 -23.34 -11.47 -49.23
C ARG A 4 -21.99 -11.47 -49.95
N LEU A 5 -21.09 -12.31 -49.42
CA LEU A 5 -20.20 -13.15 -50.20
C LEU A 5 -18.98 -12.48 -50.85
N LYS A 6 -17.87 -12.47 -50.11
CA LYS A 6 -16.71 -13.28 -50.48
C LYS A 6 -15.81 -13.40 -49.24
N LEU A 7 -15.92 -14.54 -48.55
CA LEU A 7 -15.01 -15.67 -48.70
C LEU A 7 -13.62 -15.28 -48.19
N LEU A 8 -13.33 -15.61 -46.94
CA LEU A 8 -12.72 -16.90 -46.58
C LEU A 8 -11.26 -16.97 -47.04
N LEU A 9 -10.38 -16.73 -46.09
CA LEU A 9 -9.14 -17.46 -45.87
C LEU A 9 -8.82 -17.24 -44.38
N LEU A 10 -8.98 -18.23 -43.49
CA LEU A 10 -7.97 -19.26 -43.23
C LEU A 10 -6.58 -18.62 -43.11
N ALA A 11 -5.80 -18.75 -42.06
CA ALA A 11 -5.66 -19.76 -41.04
C ALA A 11 -4.79 -19.10 -39.95
N ALA A 12 -5.10 -19.25 -38.67
CA ALA A 12 -4.51 -20.26 -37.80
C ALA A 12 -3.10 -19.93 -37.27
N LEU A 13 -2.89 -20.38 -36.04
CA LEU A 13 -1.62 -20.61 -35.34
C LEU A 13 -0.88 -19.35 -34.91
N ALA A 14 -0.92 -19.02 -33.61
CA ALA A 14 -0.07 -19.65 -32.60
C ALA A 14 1.42 -19.50 -32.93
N CYS A 15 2.11 -18.68 -32.13
CA CYS A 15 3.36 -19.04 -31.45
C CYS A 15 4.05 -17.78 -30.97
N SER A 16 4.15 -17.68 -29.65
CA SER A 16 5.43 -17.47 -28.98
C SER A 16 6.24 -16.27 -29.47
N ILE A 17 5.96 -15.10 -28.88
CA ILE A 17 6.93 -14.01 -28.77
C ILE A 17 8.14 -14.49 -27.93
N SER A 18 9.09 -15.12 -28.60
CA SER A 18 10.38 -15.51 -28.05
C SER A 18 11.49 -14.68 -28.71
N ALA A 19 12.28 -14.05 -27.86
CA ALA A 19 13.60 -13.47 -28.11
C ALA A 19 13.66 -12.22 -29.01
N CYS A 20 13.30 -11.07 -28.45
CA CYS A 20 14.04 -9.84 -28.71
C CYS A 20 15.13 -9.68 -27.65
N SER A 21 16.39 -9.70 -28.09
CA SER A 21 17.50 -9.05 -27.38
C SER A 21 18.39 -8.42 -28.44
N PRO A 22 18.67 -7.12 -28.30
CA PRO A 22 19.97 -6.82 -27.69
C PRO A 22 19.96 -5.65 -26.68
N LYS A 23 20.68 -5.90 -25.58
CA LYS A 23 21.52 -5.00 -24.75
C LYS A 23 20.91 -3.68 -24.22
N PRO A 24 20.50 -3.62 -22.93
CA PRO A 24 20.21 -2.37 -22.26
C PRO A 24 21.49 -1.61 -21.88
N LYS A 25 21.47 -0.32 -22.18
CA LYS A 25 22.36 0.75 -21.71
C LYS A 25 22.40 0.75 -20.17
N PRO A 26 23.53 1.08 -19.51
CA PRO A 26 23.61 1.11 -18.06
C PRO A 26 22.57 2.09 -17.49
N PRO A 27 21.90 1.76 -16.37
CA PRO A 27 21.04 2.72 -15.69
C PRO A 27 21.87 3.91 -15.22
N ALA A 28 21.37 5.11 -15.54
CA ALA A 28 21.80 6.32 -14.87
C ALA A 28 21.54 6.17 -13.36
N GLU A 29 22.49 6.71 -12.60
CA GLU A 29 22.43 6.94 -11.17
C GLU A 29 21.01 7.31 -10.72
N PRO A 30 20.43 6.64 -9.70
CA PRO A 30 19.10 6.99 -9.25
C PRO A 30 19.14 8.41 -8.70
N ALA A 31 18.40 9.30 -9.37
CA ALA A 31 18.03 10.59 -8.84
C ALA A 31 17.51 10.38 -7.42
N SER A 32 18.10 11.12 -6.48
CA SER A 32 17.75 11.09 -5.06
C SER A 32 16.24 11.26 -4.90
N ILE A 33 15.56 10.15 -4.66
CA ILE A 33 14.17 10.15 -4.22
C ILE A 33 14.18 10.89 -2.87
N PRO A 34 13.27 11.86 -2.63
CA PRO A 34 13.13 12.45 -1.31
C PRO A 34 13.00 11.33 -0.29
N ALA A 35 13.85 11.36 0.74
CA ALA A 35 13.88 10.34 1.77
C ALA A 35 12.46 10.17 2.35
N VAL A 36 11.82 9.04 2.00
CA VAL A 36 10.61 8.58 2.68
C VAL A 36 10.95 8.59 4.17
N PRO A 37 10.16 9.26 5.04
CA PRO A 37 10.42 9.23 6.47
C PRO A 37 10.50 7.76 6.88
N ALA A 38 11.66 7.34 7.37
CA ALA A 38 11.87 5.96 7.76
C ALA A 38 10.75 5.57 8.74
N ALA A 39 10.00 4.51 8.41
CA ALA A 39 9.05 3.94 9.35
C ALA A 39 9.80 3.70 10.68
N PRO A 40 9.23 4.09 11.84
CA PRO A 40 9.88 3.90 13.12
C PRO A 40 10.36 2.46 13.24
N LYS A 41 11.66 2.26 13.51
CA LYS A 41 12.21 0.93 13.78
C LYS A 41 11.47 0.35 14.98
N PRO A 42 10.96 -0.90 14.91
CA PRO A 42 10.36 -1.54 16.07
C PRO A 42 11.34 -1.49 17.23
N ASN A 43 10.96 -0.84 18.33
CA ASN A 43 11.76 -0.82 19.54
C ASN A 43 11.75 -2.24 20.12
N PRO A 44 12.89 -2.95 20.16
CA PRO A 44 12.93 -4.34 20.61
C PRO A 44 12.59 -4.51 22.10
N ASN A 45 12.57 -3.41 22.88
CA ASN A 45 12.28 -3.43 24.31
C ASN A 45 10.78 -3.35 24.66
N GLY A 46 9.89 -3.26 23.67
CA GLY A 46 8.45 -3.23 23.91
C GLY A 46 7.73 -3.93 22.78
N ALA A 47 7.50 -5.22 22.93
CA ALA A 47 6.50 -5.88 22.09
C ALA A 47 5.13 -5.27 22.40
N ALA A 48 4.37 -4.94 21.37
CA ALA A 48 2.97 -4.61 21.52
C ALA A 48 2.28 -5.78 22.22
N THR A 49 1.48 -5.46 23.22
CA THR A 49 0.74 -6.45 24.01
C THR A 49 -0.68 -6.62 23.49
N THR A 50 -1.13 -5.71 22.62
CA THR A 50 -2.44 -5.75 21.98
C THR A 50 -2.29 -5.98 20.47
N PRO A 51 -2.44 -7.22 19.98
CA PRO A 51 -2.30 -7.54 18.56
C PRO A 51 -3.27 -6.76 17.66
N GLN A 52 -4.50 -6.52 18.12
CA GLN A 52 -5.50 -5.78 17.34
C GLN A 52 -5.07 -4.33 17.10
N LEU A 53 -4.43 -3.70 18.09
CA LEU A 53 -3.96 -2.31 17.98
C LEU A 53 -2.79 -2.22 16.99
N GLN A 54 -1.86 -3.17 17.07
CA GLN A 54 -0.76 -3.25 16.13
C GLN A 54 -1.27 -3.44 14.69
N GLN A 55 -2.16 -4.41 14.49
CA GLN A 55 -2.75 -4.69 13.18
C GLN A 55 -3.51 -3.48 12.63
N ALA A 56 -4.26 -2.76 13.47
CA ALA A 56 -4.97 -1.56 13.07
C ALA A 56 -4.04 -0.46 12.54
N VAL A 57 -2.94 -0.21 13.25
CA VAL A 57 -1.93 0.78 12.86
C VAL A 57 -1.23 0.38 11.56
N GLU A 58 -0.88 -0.90 11.41
CA GLU A 58 -0.25 -1.43 10.21
C GLU A 58 -1.19 -1.34 9.00
N THR A 59 -2.46 -1.69 9.18
CA THR A 59 -3.49 -1.61 8.13
C THR A 59 -3.72 -0.16 7.70
N ALA A 60 -3.86 0.77 8.66
CA ALA A 60 -4.01 2.19 8.35
C ALA A 60 -2.80 2.72 7.57
N ALA A 61 -1.59 2.37 8.01
CA ALA A 61 -0.36 2.77 7.34
C ALA A 61 -0.29 2.26 5.89
N ASP A 62 -0.64 0.99 5.65
CA ASP A 62 -0.66 0.41 4.30
C ASP A 62 -1.64 1.15 3.38
N LEU A 63 -2.87 1.39 3.86
CA LEU A 63 -3.90 2.09 3.08
C LEU A 63 -3.50 3.53 2.73
N PHE A 64 -2.93 4.27 3.70
CA PHE A 64 -2.39 5.62 3.43
C PHE A 64 -1.24 5.57 2.42
N ASN A 65 -0.32 4.60 2.54
CA ASN A 65 0.79 4.46 1.60
C ASN A 65 0.34 4.12 0.18
N ARG A 66 -0.79 3.41 0.04
CA ARG A 66 -1.42 3.10 -1.24
C ARG A 66 -2.28 4.25 -1.79
N GLY A 67 -2.46 5.33 -1.03
CA GLY A 67 -3.30 6.46 -1.39
C GLY A 67 -4.81 6.21 -1.22
N GLU A 68 -5.20 5.11 -0.56
CA GLU A 68 -6.59 4.79 -0.26
C GLU A 68 -7.06 5.52 1.00
N ASN A 69 -6.97 6.85 1.00
CA ASN A 69 -7.15 7.69 2.18
C ASN A 69 -8.54 7.53 2.82
N ASP A 70 -9.61 7.46 2.03
CA ASP A 70 -10.97 7.28 2.55
C ASP A 70 -11.13 5.95 3.31
N LEU A 71 -10.58 4.86 2.74
CA LEU A 71 -10.57 3.55 3.39
C LEU A 71 -9.67 3.54 4.62
N ALA A 72 -8.51 4.20 4.55
CA ALA A 72 -7.61 4.35 5.69
C ALA A 72 -8.33 5.05 6.85
N CYS A 73 -9.08 6.11 6.57
CA CYS A 73 -9.83 6.85 7.57
C CYS A 73 -10.97 6.05 8.19
N GLU A 74 -11.71 5.30 7.39
CA GLU A 74 -12.71 4.36 7.92
C GLU A 74 -12.08 3.29 8.82
N GLN A 75 -10.89 2.79 8.46
CA GLN A 75 -10.16 1.82 9.28
C GLN A 75 -9.64 2.44 10.58
N VAL A 76 -9.14 3.66 10.56
CA VAL A 76 -8.73 4.41 11.77
C VAL A 76 -9.93 4.64 12.69
N LYS A 77 -11.08 5.00 12.14
CA LYS A 77 -12.34 5.19 12.90
C LYS A 77 -12.79 3.90 13.58
N ARG A 78 -12.74 2.77 12.86
CA ARG A 78 -13.02 1.45 13.46
C ARG A 78 -12.00 1.08 14.55
N ALA A 79 -10.74 1.41 14.32
CA ALA A 79 -9.66 1.16 15.26
C ALA A 79 -9.71 2.05 16.52
N SER A 80 -10.45 3.16 16.50
CA SER A 80 -10.60 4.08 17.64
C SER A 80 -11.20 3.41 18.88
N GLY A 81 -11.93 2.30 18.71
CA GLY A 81 -12.45 1.49 19.80
C GLY A 81 -11.47 0.48 20.39
N VAL A 82 -10.28 0.30 19.79
CA VAL A 82 -9.28 -0.65 20.26
C VAL A 82 -8.44 -0.01 21.36
N LYS A 83 -8.62 -0.48 22.59
CA LYS A 83 -7.88 0.00 23.75
C LYS A 83 -6.61 -0.83 23.95
N GLY A 84 -5.45 -0.19 23.93
CA GLY A 84 -4.18 -0.83 24.29
C GLY A 84 -4.12 -1.22 25.77
N SER A 85 -3.15 -2.06 26.13
CA SER A 85 -2.97 -2.53 27.52
C SER A 85 -2.38 -1.48 28.47
N GLY A 86 -1.88 -0.36 27.92
CA GLY A 86 -1.11 0.64 28.65
C GLY A 86 0.40 0.38 28.67
N SER A 87 0.89 -0.68 28.02
CA SER A 87 2.32 -0.88 27.78
C SER A 87 2.91 0.26 26.95
N ALA A 88 4.22 0.51 27.09
CA ALA A 88 4.91 1.55 26.32
C ALA A 88 4.74 1.37 24.81
N ALA A 89 4.75 0.12 24.34
CA ALA A 89 4.55 -0.22 22.93
C ALA A 89 3.12 0.06 22.45
N ASP A 90 2.11 -0.31 23.25
CA ASP A 90 0.72 -0.02 22.92
C ASP A 90 0.43 1.48 22.97
N LEU A 91 1.08 2.24 23.85
CA LEU A 91 1.00 3.71 23.88
C LEU A 91 1.58 4.32 22.60
N GLU A 92 2.74 3.83 22.12
CA GLU A 92 3.33 4.28 20.86
C GLU A 92 2.41 4.00 19.67
N LEU A 93 1.82 2.81 19.61
CA LEU A 93 0.83 2.46 18.60
C LEU A 93 -0.43 3.33 18.68
N SER A 94 -0.92 3.60 19.89
CA SER A 94 -2.07 4.49 20.09
C SER A 94 -1.79 5.90 19.59
N GLN A 95 -0.61 6.46 19.90
CA GLN A 95 -0.19 7.77 19.39
C GLN A 95 -0.06 7.79 17.87
N ARG A 96 0.41 6.70 17.28
CA ARG A 96 0.55 6.56 15.84
C ARG A 96 -0.83 6.47 15.14
N LEU A 97 -1.80 5.79 15.76
CA LEU A 97 -3.18 5.78 15.30
C LEU A 97 -3.83 7.17 15.38
N GLU A 98 -3.55 7.94 16.44
CA GLU A 98 -4.05 9.31 16.57
C GLU A 98 -3.51 10.24 15.48
N ARG A 99 -2.24 10.09 15.08
CA ARG A 99 -1.68 10.85 13.94
C ARG A 99 -2.42 10.55 12.63
N PHE A 100 -2.81 9.29 12.42
CA PHE A 100 -3.64 8.93 11.27
C PHE A 100 -5.04 9.55 11.39
N ARG A 101 -5.62 9.62 12.59
CA ARG A 101 -6.92 10.28 12.84
C ARG A 101 -6.88 11.76 12.48
N GLN A 102 -5.83 12.46 12.87
CA GLN A 102 -5.62 13.88 12.52
C GLN A 102 -5.46 14.10 11.01
N ALA A 103 -4.89 13.14 10.29
CA ALA A 103 -4.81 13.21 8.83
C ALA A 103 -6.18 13.05 8.14
N CYS A 104 -7.13 12.39 8.80
CA CYS A 104 -8.50 12.19 8.31
C CYS A 104 -9.43 13.38 8.58
N GLU A 105 -9.20 14.08 9.69
CA GLU A 105 -9.97 15.26 10.10
C GLU A 105 -9.00 16.43 10.27
N PRO A 106 -8.55 17.06 9.17
CA PRO A 106 -7.72 18.25 9.29
C PRO A 106 -8.53 19.31 10.04
N SER A 107 -7.97 19.79 11.15
CA SER A 107 -8.60 20.86 11.94
C SER A 107 -8.68 22.12 11.09
N GLU A 108 -9.89 22.64 10.88
CA GLU A 108 -10.15 23.91 10.19
C GLU A 108 -9.72 25.12 11.02
#